data_AF-A0A453DVJ3-F1
#
_entry.id   AF-A0A453DVJ3-F1
#
_cell.length_a   1.000
_cell.length_b   1.000
_cell.length_c   1.000
_cell.angle_alpha   90.00
_cell.angle_beta   90.00
_cell.angle_gamma   90.00
#
_symmetry.space_group_name_H-M   'P 1'
#
loop_
_entity.id
_entity.type
_entity.pdbx_description
1 polymer ?
#
loop_
_entity_poly.entity_id
_entity_poly.type
_entity_poly.pdbx_seq_one_letter_code
_entity_poly.pdbx_strand_id
1 'polypeptide(L)'
;MAKLYMQAVPPLDLNKNTEWFMYLGVWTTHIFILFVSWLLILSIFGCTPSMAWTLVNLGHFAITYHFFHWKKGTPFADDQGMYNRLTWWEQMDNDKQLTRNRKFLVVVPVVL
;
A
#
# COMPACT_ATOMS: atom_id res chain seq x y z
N MET A 1 22.03 -35.57 -27.83
CA MET A 1 21.12 -35.50 -26.67
C MET A 1 20.57 -34.09 -26.58
N ALA A 2 19.26 -33.89 -26.77
CA ALA A 2 18.63 -32.59 -26.59
C ALA A 2 18.57 -32.28 -25.09
N LYS A 3 19.15 -31.15 -24.66
CA LYS A 3 18.97 -30.65 -23.29
C LYS A 3 17.56 -30.09 -23.19
N LEU A 4 16.63 -30.91 -22.69
CA LEU A 4 15.34 -30.45 -22.22
C LEU A 4 15.57 -29.67 -20.94
N TYR A 5 15.82 -28.37 -21.07
CA TYR A 5 15.76 -27.47 -19.93
C TYR A 5 14.28 -27.36 -19.53
N MET A 6 13.89 -28.06 -18.46
CA MET A 6 12.63 -27.75 -17.79
C MET A 6 12.76 -26.32 -17.28
N GLN A 7 12.01 -25.41 -17.90
CA GLN A 7 11.85 -24.06 -17.38
C GLN A 7 11.01 -24.17 -16.10
N ALA A 8 11.68 -24.23 -14.95
CA ALA A 8 11.00 -24.19 -13.67
C ALA A 8 10.20 -22.88 -13.60
N VAL A 9 8.88 -22.99 -13.46
CA VAL A 9 8.05 -21.83 -13.16
C VAL A 9 8.51 -21.36 -11.78
N PRO A 10 9.01 -20.12 -11.64
CA PRO A 10 9.39 -19.62 -10.32
C PRO A 10 8.16 -19.72 -9.40
N PRO A 11 8.35 -20.12 -8.13
CA PRO A 11 7.25 -20.12 -7.18
C PRO A 11 6.62 -18.72 -7.18
N LEU A 12 5.30 -18.68 -7.07
CA LEU A 12 4.56 -17.42 -7.04
C LEU A 12 5.12 -16.60 -5.87
N ASP A 13 5.76 -15.48 -6.17
CA ASP A 13 6.41 -14.66 -5.16
C ASP A 13 5.34 -14.03 -4.25
N LEU A 14 5.07 -14.71 -3.13
CA LEU A 14 4.08 -14.32 -2.14
C LEU A 14 4.79 -13.44 -1.11
N ASN A 15 5.01 -12.19 -1.52
CA ASN A 15 5.49 -11.16 -0.61
C ASN A 15 4.45 -10.92 0.50
N LYS A 16 4.58 -11.63 1.62
CA LYS A 16 3.69 -11.52 2.80
C LYS A 16 3.50 -10.08 3.31
N ASN A 17 4.47 -9.21 3.06
CA ASN A 17 4.42 -7.80 3.48
C ASN A 17 3.41 -6.96 2.68
N THR A 18 3.13 -7.33 1.42
CA THR A 18 2.25 -6.57 0.53
C THR A 18 1.16 -7.41 -0.14
N GLU A 19 1.14 -8.73 0.05
CA GLU A 19 0.15 -9.62 -0.56
C GLU A 19 -1.29 -9.29 -0.16
N TRP A 20 -1.48 -8.68 1.02
CA TRP A 20 -2.79 -8.31 1.52
C TRP A 20 -3.50 -7.28 0.63
N PHE A 21 -2.78 -6.48 -0.17
CA PHE A 21 -3.36 -5.58 -1.18
C PHE A 21 -4.14 -6.32 -2.27
N MET A 22 -3.97 -7.63 -2.42
CA MET A 22 -4.72 -8.43 -3.39
C MET A 22 -6.15 -8.71 -2.95
N TYR A 23 -6.48 -8.49 -1.67
CA TYR A 23 -7.84 -8.70 -1.16
C TYR A 23 -8.75 -7.51 -1.47
N LEU A 24 -9.92 -7.80 -2.04
CA LEU A 24 -10.90 -6.78 -2.46
C LEU A 24 -11.35 -5.87 -1.30
N GLY A 25 -11.41 -6.42 -0.08
CA GLY A 25 -11.83 -5.70 1.13
C GLY A 25 -10.85 -4.61 1.60
N VAL A 26 -9.63 -4.56 1.05
CA VAL A 26 -8.65 -3.54 1.43
C VAL A 26 -9.12 -2.16 1.02
N TRP A 27 -9.65 -2.01 -0.19
CA TRP A 27 -10.07 -0.70 -0.69
C TRP A 27 -11.24 -0.13 0.09
N THR A 28 -12.23 -0.98 0.40
CA THR A 28 -13.38 -0.58 1.22
C THR A 28 -12.94 -0.21 2.63
N THR A 29 -12.03 -0.99 3.22
CA THR A 29 -11.47 -0.68 4.55
C THR A 29 -10.69 0.62 4.53
N HIS A 30 -9.92 0.88 3.46
CA HIS A 30 -9.15 2.12 3.30
C HIS A 30 -10.06 3.36 3.26
N ILE A 31 -11.12 3.32 2.44
CA ILE A 31 -12.12 4.40 2.37
C ILE A 31 -12.83 4.56 3.72
N PHE A 32 -13.18 3.46 4.38
CA PHE A 32 -13.82 3.49 5.70
C PHE A 32 -12.93 4.15 6.75
N ILE A 33 -11.62 3.84 6.78
CA ILE A 33 -10.65 4.47 7.69
C ILE A 33 -10.60 5.97 7.44
N LEU A 34 -10.52 6.42 6.18
CA LEU A 34 -10.51 7.86 5.85
C LEU A 34 -11.76 8.58 6.36
N PHE A 35 -12.94 7.96 6.18
CA PHE A 35 -14.20 8.53 6.67
C PHE A 35 -14.26 8.58 8.20
N VAL A 36 -13.83 7.52 8.88
CA VAL A 36 -13.77 7.50 10.35
C VAL A 36 -12.75 8.52 10.88
N SER A 37 -11.58 8.66 10.24
CA SER A 37 -10.59 9.69 10.59
C SER A 37 -11.18 11.09 10.46
N TRP A 38 -11.96 11.36 9.41
CA TRP A 38 -12.65 12.63 9.24
C TRP A 38 -13.66 12.88 10.37
N LEU A 39 -14.49 11.89 10.73
CA LEU A 39 -15.43 12.00 11.85
C LEU A 39 -14.73 12.24 13.19
N LEU A 40 -13.60 11.56 13.43
CA LEU A 40 -12.81 11.74 14.65
C LEU A 40 -12.21 13.14 14.72
N ILE A 41 -11.66 13.66 13.63
CA ILE A 41 -11.11 15.02 13.59
C ILE A 41 -12.21 16.06 13.84
N LEU A 42 -13.38 15.90 13.22
CA LEU A 42 -14.54 16.75 13.51
C LEU A 42 -14.95 16.71 14.98
N SER A 43 -15.05 15.51 15.54
CA SER A 43 -15.53 15.31 16.91
C SER A 43 -14.55 15.82 17.96
N ILE A 44 -13.24 15.64 17.74
CA ILE A 44 -12.19 16.00 18.71
C ILE A 44 -11.86 17.48 18.63
N PHE A 45 -11.74 18.05 17.43
CA PHE A 45 -11.29 19.43 17.25
C PHE A 45 -12.44 20.44 17.10
N GLY A 46 -13.68 19.98 16.84
CA GLY A 46 -14.83 20.87 16.64
C GLY A 46 -14.66 21.83 15.46
N CYS A 47 -13.82 21.49 14.48
CA CYS A 47 -13.49 22.35 13.36
C CYS A 47 -14.52 22.25 12.22
N THR A 48 -14.37 23.10 11.20
CA THR A 48 -15.24 23.03 10.02
C THR A 48 -14.98 21.74 9.21
N PRO A 49 -15.99 21.23 8.48
CA PRO A 49 -15.83 20.10 7.55
C PRO A 49 -14.64 20.21 6.58
N SER A 50 -14.38 21.42 6.07
CA SER A 50 -13.26 21.69 5.16
C SER A 50 -11.89 21.57 5.83
N MET A 51 -11.77 22.07 7.06
CA MET A 51 -10.55 21.93 7.85
C MET A 51 -10.29 20.46 8.20
N ALA A 52 -11.34 19.71 8.56
CA ALA A 52 -11.23 18.29 8.84
C ALA A 52 -10.68 17.51 7.63
N TRP A 53 -11.20 17.75 6.42
CA TRP A 53 -10.65 17.13 5.20
C TRP A 53 -9.19 17.50 4.94
N THR A 54 -8.82 18.77 5.15
CA THR A 54 -7.42 19.22 5.03
C THR A 54 -6.50 18.44 5.97
N LEU A 55 -6.90 18.25 7.23
CA LEU A 55 -6.13 17.50 8.21
C LEU A 55 -6.06 16.01 7.88
N VAL A 56 -7.15 15.40 7.39
CA VAL A 56 -7.14 14.01 6.90
C VAL A 56 -6.17 13.88 5.73
N ASN A 57 -6.15 14.82 4.79
CA ASN A 57 -5.26 14.78 3.63
C ASN A 57 -3.79 14.91 4.03
N LEU A 58 -3.44 15.87 4.89
CA LEU A 58 -2.07 16.00 5.40
C LEU A 58 -1.61 14.77 6.18
N GLY A 59 -2.47 14.21 7.03
CA GLY A 59 -2.18 12.97 7.77
C GLY A 59 -2.03 11.76 6.85
N HIS A 60 -2.92 11.62 5.87
CA HIS A 60 -2.88 10.56 4.86
C HIS A 60 -1.58 10.64 4.05
N PHE A 61 -1.20 11.83 3.55
CA PHE A 61 0.06 12.04 2.86
C PHE A 61 1.26 11.62 3.71
N ALA A 62 1.36 12.11 4.97
CA ALA A 62 2.49 11.79 5.84
C ALA A 62 2.61 10.28 6.11
N ILE A 63 1.50 9.63 6.44
CA ILE A 63 1.45 8.19 6.76
C ILE A 63 1.79 7.37 5.50
N THR A 64 1.09 7.61 4.39
CA THR A 64 1.29 6.84 3.16
C THR A 64 2.68 7.05 2.57
N TYR A 65 3.22 8.27 2.58
CA TYR A 65 4.58 8.52 2.13
C TYR A 65 5.60 7.74 2.98
N HIS A 66 5.45 7.78 4.31
CA HIS A 66 6.32 7.04 5.20
C HIS A 66 6.31 5.53 4.90
N PHE A 67 5.13 4.91 4.82
CA PHE A 67 5.03 3.47 4.59
C PHE A 67 5.39 3.05 3.17
N PHE A 68 4.83 3.70 2.15
CA PHE A 68 5.00 3.26 0.77
C PHE A 68 6.32 3.70 0.15
N HIS A 69 6.81 4.89 0.47
CA HIS A 69 7.95 5.48 -0.24
C HIS A 69 9.23 5.57 0.60
N TRP A 70 9.13 5.54 1.94
CA TRP A 70 10.30 5.61 2.81
C TRP A 70 10.69 4.25 3.41
N LYS A 71 9.72 3.48 3.92
CA LYS A 71 9.98 2.20 4.58
C LYS A 71 10.44 1.16 3.56
N LYS A 72 11.55 0.48 3.89
CA LYS A 72 12.15 -0.59 3.09
C LYS A 72 12.22 -1.90 3.86
N GLY A 73 12.32 -3.01 3.13
CA GLY A 73 12.42 -4.37 3.69
C GLY A 73 11.09 -4.92 4.18
N THR A 74 11.16 -6.07 4.85
CA THR A 74 10.02 -6.74 5.48
C THR A 74 10.43 -7.22 6.87
N PRO A 75 9.45 -7.49 7.76
CA PRO A 75 9.71 -8.13 9.04
C PRO A 75 9.82 -9.66 8.95
N PHE A 76 9.68 -10.27 7.77
CA PHE A 76 9.58 -11.71 7.59
C PHE A 76 10.94 -12.33 7.22
N ALA A 77 11.51 -13.14 8.11
CA ALA A 77 12.80 -13.80 7.88
C ALA A 77 12.78 -14.82 6.72
N ASP A 78 11.59 -15.33 6.36
CA ASP A 78 11.41 -16.29 5.25
C ASP A 78 11.78 -15.70 3.87
N ASP A 79 11.83 -14.37 3.75
CA ASP A 79 12.13 -13.69 2.48
C ASP A 79 13.63 -13.70 2.11
N GLN A 80 14.50 -14.23 2.98
CA GLN A 80 15.95 -14.29 2.80
C GLN A 80 16.60 -12.95 2.41
N GLY A 81 15.98 -11.83 2.80
CA GLY A 81 16.42 -10.48 2.50
C GLY A 81 16.13 -10.00 1.07
N MET A 82 15.32 -10.73 0.29
CA MET A 82 14.99 -10.38 -1.10
C MET A 82 14.46 -8.94 -1.24
N TYR A 83 13.72 -8.45 -0.25
CA TYR A 83 13.09 -7.13 -0.31
C TYR A 83 13.81 -6.04 0.50
N ASN A 84 14.96 -6.31 1.12
CA ASN A 84 15.65 -5.38 2.03
C ASN A 84 15.96 -4.01 1.43
N ARG A 85 16.12 -3.95 0.09
CA ARG A 85 16.43 -2.71 -0.64
C ARG A 85 15.21 -2.04 -1.25
N LEU A 86 14.06 -2.70 -1.24
CA LEU A 86 12.83 -2.27 -1.88
C LEU A 86 11.90 -1.62 -0.86
N THR A 87 11.32 -0.50 -1.27
CA THR A 87 10.21 0.16 -0.58
C THR A 87 8.95 -0.69 -0.66
N TRP A 88 7.98 -0.45 0.23
CA TRP A 88 6.70 -1.16 0.15
C TRP A 88 5.96 -0.88 -1.17
N TRP A 89 6.13 0.32 -1.73
CA TRP A 89 5.63 0.62 -3.07
C TRP A 89 6.22 -0.33 -4.11
N GLU A 90 7.56 -0.42 -4.19
CA GLU A 90 8.27 -1.28 -5.16
C GLU A 90 7.93 -2.76 -4.96
N GLN A 91 7.79 -3.18 -3.71
CA GLN A 91 7.40 -4.54 -3.32
C GLN A 91 6.01 -4.95 -3.81
N MET A 92 5.05 -4.02 -3.79
CA MET A 92 3.65 -4.31 -4.12
C MET A 92 3.47 -4.63 -5.61
N ASP A 93 2.60 -5.59 -5.90
CA ASP A 93 2.28 -6.06 -7.26
C ASP A 93 3.52 -6.48 -8.09
N ASN A 94 4.61 -6.93 -7.44
CA ASN A 94 5.86 -7.32 -8.11
C ASN A 94 6.43 -6.21 -9.01
N ASP A 95 6.41 -4.98 -8.51
CA ASP A 95 6.80 -3.76 -9.22
C ASP A 95 6.08 -3.46 -10.54
N LYS A 96 4.96 -4.15 -10.82
CA LYS A 96 4.16 -3.88 -12.01
C LYS A 96 3.50 -2.50 -11.89
N GLN A 97 3.80 -1.62 -12.84
CA GLN A 97 3.23 -0.29 -12.88
C GLN A 97 1.77 -0.32 -13.36
N LEU A 98 1.01 0.71 -12.99
CA LEU A 98 -0.38 0.94 -13.45
C LEU A 98 -1.37 -0.21 -13.16
N THR A 99 -1.04 -1.05 -12.17
CA THR A 99 -1.94 -2.04 -11.62
C THR A 99 -3.15 -1.37 -10.98
N ARG A 100 -4.18 -2.17 -10.73
CA ARG A 100 -5.41 -1.66 -10.13
C ARG A 100 -5.17 -1.04 -8.74
N ASN A 101 -4.36 -1.69 -7.92
CA ASN A 101 -4.01 -1.23 -6.57
C ASN A 101 -3.19 0.05 -6.60
N ARG A 102 -2.17 0.13 -7.47
CA ARG A 102 -1.37 1.35 -7.63
C ARG A 102 -2.20 2.53 -8.11
N LYS A 103 -3.11 2.30 -9.06
CA LYS A 103 -4.05 3.33 -9.52
C LYS A 103 -4.93 3.82 -8.38
N PHE A 104 -5.50 2.91 -7.60
CA PHE A 104 -6.29 3.26 -6.42
C PHE A 104 -5.49 4.13 -5.43
N LEU A 105 -4.29 3.69 -5.05
CA LEU A 105 -3.45 4.40 -4.08
C LEU A 105 -2.94 5.76 -4.57
N VAL A 106 -2.82 5.96 -5.89
CA VAL A 106 -2.48 7.27 -6.48
C VAL A 106 -3.71 8.18 -6.59
N VAL A 107 -4.89 7.64 -6.89
CA VAL A 107 -6.11 8.45 -7.07
C VAL A 107 -6.66 8.95 -5.75
N VAL A 108 -6.61 8.14 -4.68
CA VAL A 108 -7.13 8.52 -3.35
C VAL A 108 -6.61 9.89 -2.87
N PRO A 109 -5.29 10.16 -2.79
CA PRO A 109 -4.78 11.45 -2.31
C PRO A 109 -5.08 12.63 -3.26
N VAL A 110 -5.42 12.37 -4.53
CA VAL A 110 -5.83 13.41 -5.49
C VAL A 110 -7.28 13.84 -5.27
N VAL A 111 -8.12 12.92 -4.80
CA VAL A 111 -9.55 13.16 -4.56
C VAL A 111 -9.81 13.68 -3.13
N LEU A 112 -8.92 13.34 -2.19
CA LEU A 112 -8.98 13.71 -0.77
C LEU A 112 -8.68 15.20 -0.52
#